data_AF-A0A7Y7USG0-F1
#
_entry.id   AF-A0A7Y7USG0-F1
#
_cell.length_a   1.000
_cell.length_b   1.000
_cell.length_c   1.000
_cell.angle_alpha   90.00
_cell.angle_beta   90.00
_cell.angle_gamma   90.00
#
_symmetry.space_group_name_H-M   'P 1'
#
loop_
_entity.id
_entity.type
_entity.pdbx_description
1 polymer ?
#
loop_
_entity_poly.entity_id
_entity_poly.type
_entity_poly.pdbx_seq_one_letter_code
_entity_poly.pdbx_strand_id
1 'polypeptide(L)'
;MDIDHTPRLRLCGIMGQALFAAWLSASVGAPAAGQTAPRPIGNAVVDLSPPLPRPSGPSCTVTLFDRREFQGDGPLPLAYRPPADCPGPWRQVVLEADFDVTTGTQFDRSADLTLGGATLFLGTTMEPGETYAPHWHVARDVTDYAALLRTPTEGRAILVNYLDKDHDAHVHWGARLVFYAGEAPRPDGVVLPVTSGLSRLDPQKPVVSRTIRFPRNLTRLAIDLFAIGQEREEFWYDCAPGDLAQRNIFGPPPCDAPYREVEVRIDGRLAGVRSVQPDIFTGGINPGLWRRVPALRALNLPPARVDLTPFAALLNDGKPHVIALAMPTAGTFFRVSGTLIGTVDPTRPVVTGALTANTLAPARVVTRQLRAPRGPGAIGTVETVATRADRVEGYVDTSHGRVVTRVAYDLDQRLTNTRDTGVSSKRYAARQMMTVTTRGATPSRRRIAERDTLAIDIGIQPPLYGIQNGTQIAQASERTISGDGPDNGRTAQTLTTFAPSFSLFTAPLQTPNHVRVTSLVEDATGHRRDVEAVVTDDSVTYSDTAHPTAN
;
A
#
# COMPACT_ATOMS: atom_id res chain seq x y z
N MET A 1 -53.24 -13.10 39.60
CA MET A 1 -53.66 -14.17 40.54
C MET A 1 -52.56 -15.20 40.51
N ASP A 2 -51.38 -14.91 41.05
CA ASP A 2 -51.08 -14.48 42.43
C ASP A 2 -51.31 -15.64 43.39
N ILE A 3 -50.22 -16.19 43.94
CA ILE A 3 -49.93 -16.22 45.39
C ILE A 3 -48.66 -17.05 45.64
N ASP A 4 -47.69 -16.34 46.22
CA ASP A 4 -46.50 -16.80 46.94
C ASP A 4 -46.75 -17.94 47.92
N HIS A 5 -45.75 -18.80 48.14
CA HIS A 5 -45.40 -19.30 49.48
C HIS A 5 -43.94 -19.76 49.55
N THR A 6 -43.12 -18.99 50.27
CA THR A 6 -42.00 -19.50 51.10
C THR A 6 -42.54 -19.68 52.54
N PRO A 7 -42.01 -20.57 53.42
CA PRO A 7 -40.68 -20.40 54.03
C PRO A 7 -39.91 -21.64 54.60
N ARG A 8 -38.59 -21.46 54.69
CA ARG A 8 -37.64 -21.71 55.82
C ARG A 8 -37.36 -23.11 56.44
N LEU A 9 -36.04 -23.36 56.48
CA LEU A 9 -35.15 -23.93 57.52
C LEU A 9 -35.18 -25.43 57.84
N ARG A 10 -34.02 -26.09 57.66
CA ARG A 10 -33.36 -26.92 58.69
C ARG A 10 -31.82 -26.87 58.59
N LEU A 11 -31.20 -26.70 59.76
CA LEU A 11 -29.77 -26.78 60.06
C LEU A 11 -29.27 -28.25 60.04
N CYS A 12 -28.03 -28.44 59.60
CA CYS A 12 -27.03 -29.40 60.12
C CYS A 12 -25.70 -28.96 59.44
N GLY A 13 -24.64 -28.47 60.09
CA GLY A 13 -24.00 -28.94 61.31
C GLY A 13 -22.96 -29.98 60.93
N ILE A 14 -21.68 -29.59 60.75
CA ILE A 14 -20.46 -30.38 60.97
C ILE A 14 -19.22 -29.45 60.88
N MET A 15 -18.40 -29.49 61.94
CA MET A 15 -17.06 -28.91 62.06
C MET A 15 -16.07 -29.59 61.10
N GLY A 16 -15.11 -28.83 60.57
CA GLY A 16 -13.94 -29.40 59.90
C GLY A 16 -12.93 -28.32 59.53
N GLN A 17 -11.88 -28.19 60.34
CA GLN A 17 -10.72 -27.34 60.06
C GLN A 17 -9.98 -27.83 58.81
N ALA A 18 -9.66 -26.94 57.87
CA ALA A 18 -8.65 -27.20 56.85
C ALA A 18 -8.01 -25.88 56.33
N LEU A 19 -6.74 -25.70 56.72
CA LEU A 19 -5.62 -25.15 55.95
C LEU A 19 -5.88 -23.91 55.07
N PHE A 20 -5.39 -22.76 55.55
CA PHE A 20 -5.06 -21.60 54.72
C PHE A 20 -3.95 -21.97 53.73
N ALA A 21 -4.32 -22.29 52.49
CA ALA A 21 -3.42 -22.24 51.34
C ALA A 21 -3.62 -20.89 50.65
N ALA A 22 -2.70 -19.95 50.89
CA ALA A 22 -2.63 -18.69 50.18
C ALA A 22 -2.32 -18.97 48.70
N TRP A 23 -3.34 -18.95 47.86
CA TRP A 23 -3.17 -18.77 46.42
C TRP A 23 -2.79 -17.30 46.19
N LEU A 24 -1.49 -17.03 46.06
CA LEU A 24 -1.05 -15.85 45.32
C LEU A 24 -1.44 -16.07 43.86
N SER A 25 -2.66 -15.67 43.49
CA SER A 25 -2.95 -15.27 42.12
C SER A 25 -2.09 -14.05 41.83
N ALA A 26 -0.91 -14.28 41.24
CA ALA A 26 -0.19 -13.25 40.52
C ALA A 26 -1.09 -12.84 39.35
N SER A 27 -1.93 -11.84 39.57
CA SER A 27 -2.52 -11.07 38.49
C SER A 27 -1.36 -10.41 37.76
N VAL A 28 -0.89 -11.06 36.70
CA VAL A 28 -0.10 -10.37 35.67
C VAL A 28 -1.04 -9.30 35.13
N GLY A 29 -0.91 -8.09 35.66
CA GLY A 29 -1.66 -6.94 35.18
C GLY A 29 -1.34 -6.81 33.70
N ALA A 30 -2.35 -6.98 32.85
CA ALA A 30 -2.23 -6.56 31.47
C ALA A 30 -1.80 -5.08 31.48
N PRO A 31 -0.82 -4.67 30.66
CA PRO A 31 -0.44 -3.26 30.59
C PRO A 31 -1.72 -2.46 30.26
N ALA A 32 -2.06 -1.52 31.14
CA ALA A 32 -3.20 -0.65 30.92
C ALA A 32 -2.92 0.21 29.69
N ALA A 33 -3.77 0.10 28.67
CA ALA A 33 -3.72 0.97 27.50
C ALA A 33 -3.86 2.42 27.95
N GLY A 34 -2.89 3.27 27.61
CA GLY A 34 -2.98 4.70 27.87
C GLY A 34 -3.94 5.33 26.86
N GLN A 35 -5.20 5.55 27.24
CA GLN A 35 -6.13 6.34 26.44
C GLN A 35 -5.96 7.83 26.75
N THR A 36 -5.82 8.65 25.71
CA THR A 36 -5.80 10.10 25.87
C THR A 36 -7.23 10.62 26.07
N ALA A 37 -7.40 11.71 26.82
CA ALA A 37 -8.65 12.46 26.76
C ALA A 37 -8.93 12.93 25.31
N PRO A 38 -10.20 13.09 24.89
CA PRO A 38 -10.52 13.66 23.58
C PRO A 38 -9.87 15.04 23.43
N ARG A 39 -9.22 15.28 22.28
CA ARG A 39 -8.55 16.57 21.97
C ARG A 39 -9.09 17.14 20.66
N PRO A 40 -9.14 18.48 20.51
CA PRO A 40 -9.43 19.10 19.22
C PRO A 40 -8.45 18.62 18.16
N ILE A 41 -8.96 18.14 17.03
CA ILE A 41 -8.14 17.66 15.91
C ILE A 41 -7.56 18.80 15.07
N GLY A 42 -8.19 19.98 15.12
CA GLY A 42 -7.77 21.16 14.35
C GLY A 42 -7.77 20.88 12.85
N ASN A 43 -6.65 21.15 12.19
CA ASN A 43 -6.45 20.99 10.75
C ASN A 43 -5.58 19.78 10.39
N ALA A 44 -5.10 19.03 11.38
CA ALA A 44 -4.21 17.90 11.15
C ALA A 44 -4.97 16.71 10.55
N VAL A 45 -4.28 15.98 9.69
CA VAL A 45 -4.74 14.69 9.18
C VAL A 45 -4.30 13.58 10.14
N VAL A 46 -5.20 12.67 10.46
CA VAL A 46 -4.90 11.49 11.27
C VAL A 46 -4.59 10.32 10.35
N ASP A 47 -3.30 10.04 10.21
CA ASP A 47 -2.77 8.88 9.52
C ASP A 47 -1.95 8.05 10.54
N LEU A 48 -2.37 6.80 10.76
CA LEU A 48 -1.67 5.87 11.66
C LEU A 48 -0.70 4.95 10.90
N SER A 49 -0.20 5.37 9.75
CA SER A 49 0.91 4.69 9.07
C SER A 49 2.03 4.39 10.05
N PRO A 50 2.57 3.15 10.07
CA PRO A 50 3.67 2.78 10.94
C PRO A 50 4.79 3.82 10.88
N PRO A 51 5.26 4.34 12.02
CA PRO A 51 6.30 5.35 12.02
C PRO A 51 7.56 4.76 11.37
N LEU A 52 8.18 5.52 10.48
CA LEU A 52 9.43 5.11 9.86
C LEU A 52 10.57 5.23 10.89
N PRO A 53 11.23 4.12 11.29
CA PRO A 53 12.36 4.19 12.20
C PRO A 53 13.49 5.01 11.59
N ARG A 54 14.13 5.85 12.41
CA ARG A 54 15.26 6.69 12.00
C ARG A 54 16.51 6.32 12.78
N PRO A 55 17.69 6.28 12.15
CA PRO A 55 18.94 5.99 12.83
C PRO A 55 19.29 7.18 13.73
N SER A 56 19.83 6.89 14.92
CA SER A 56 20.54 7.91 15.67
C SER A 56 21.87 8.25 14.99
N GLY A 57 22.36 9.47 15.19
CA GLY A 57 23.64 9.92 14.67
C GLY A 57 23.53 11.09 13.68
N PRO A 58 24.64 11.45 13.02
CA PRO A 58 24.69 12.60 12.12
C PRO A 58 23.86 12.36 10.86
N SER A 59 23.14 13.41 10.46
CA SER A 59 22.37 13.45 9.22
C SER A 59 22.56 14.79 8.51
N CYS A 60 22.46 14.79 7.19
CA CYS A 60 22.35 16.00 6.39
C CYS A 60 20.99 16.02 5.67
N THR A 61 20.59 17.20 5.20
CA THR A 61 19.33 17.39 4.48
C THR A 61 19.58 18.08 3.15
N VAL A 62 19.01 17.54 2.08
CA VAL A 62 18.93 18.20 0.78
C VAL A 62 17.48 18.55 0.52
N THR A 63 17.18 19.86 0.49
CA THR A 63 15.88 20.34 0.02
C THR A 63 15.76 20.10 -1.48
N LEU A 64 14.72 19.38 -1.89
CA LEU A 64 14.42 19.18 -3.32
C LEU A 64 13.70 20.39 -3.89
N PHE A 65 12.74 20.92 -3.13
CA PHE A 65 12.09 22.21 -3.37
C PHE A 65 11.41 22.68 -2.09
N ASP A 66 11.43 23.99 -1.87
CA ASP A 66 10.71 24.61 -0.77
C ASP A 66 9.20 24.47 -0.95
N ARG A 67 8.50 24.50 0.18
CA ARG A 67 7.04 24.50 0.21
C ARG A 67 6.49 25.61 -0.68
N ARG A 68 5.65 25.24 -1.63
CA ARG A 68 5.08 26.15 -2.63
C ARG A 68 3.73 25.66 -3.12
N GLU A 69 2.97 26.58 -3.69
CA GLU A 69 1.71 26.26 -4.36
C GLU A 69 1.98 25.52 -5.68
N PHE A 70 1.14 24.52 -5.97
CA PHE A 70 1.08 23.84 -7.25
C PHE A 70 -0.21 24.22 -7.99
N GLN A 71 -0.06 24.68 -9.24
CA GLN A 71 -1.15 25.08 -10.11
C GLN A 71 -0.87 24.58 -11.55
N GLY A 72 -1.91 24.10 -12.23
CA GLY A 72 -1.83 23.46 -13.54
C GLY A 72 -1.32 22.02 -13.46
N ASP A 73 -0.81 21.52 -14.58
CA ASP A 73 -0.19 20.20 -14.75
C ASP A 73 1.31 20.28 -15.09
N GLY A 74 1.88 21.49 -15.08
CA GLY A 74 3.27 21.73 -15.39
C GLY A 74 4.21 21.04 -14.39
N PRO A 75 5.17 20.21 -14.85
CA PRO A 75 6.13 19.60 -13.95
C PRO A 75 7.07 20.66 -13.37
N LEU A 76 7.29 20.61 -12.05
CA LEU A 76 8.36 21.36 -11.40
C LEU A 76 9.69 20.63 -11.66
N PRO A 77 10.63 21.18 -12.45
CA PRO A 77 11.92 20.56 -12.66
C PRO A 77 12.75 20.59 -11.37
N LEU A 78 13.46 19.50 -11.09
CA LEU A 78 14.34 19.34 -9.94
C LEU A 78 15.78 19.12 -10.40
N ALA A 79 16.71 19.88 -9.85
CA ALA A 79 18.14 19.70 -10.07
C ALA A 79 18.79 19.19 -8.78
N TYR A 80 18.75 17.88 -8.56
CA TYR A 80 19.29 17.27 -7.34
C TYR A 80 20.82 17.18 -7.40
N ARG A 81 21.47 17.50 -6.28
CA ARG A 81 22.90 17.29 -6.06
C ARG A 81 23.10 16.54 -4.73
N PRO A 82 24.02 15.56 -4.66
CA PRO A 82 24.34 14.89 -3.42
C PRO A 82 24.83 15.87 -2.35
N PRO A 83 24.53 15.63 -1.06
CA PRO A 83 24.99 16.51 0.03
C PRO A 83 26.52 16.46 0.16
N ALA A 84 27.18 17.61 0.01
CA ALA A 84 28.64 17.72 0.03
C ALA A 84 29.25 17.47 1.43
N ASP A 85 28.49 17.81 2.47
CA ASP A 85 28.81 17.59 3.89
C ASP A 85 28.57 16.14 4.36
N CYS A 86 27.95 15.31 3.52
CA CYS A 86 27.66 13.91 3.79
C CYS A 86 27.73 13.07 2.50
N PRO A 87 28.91 12.87 1.90
CA PRO A 87 29.06 12.22 0.60
C PRO A 87 28.65 10.73 0.56
N GLY A 88 28.32 10.15 1.71
CA GLY A 88 28.02 8.73 1.88
C GLY A 88 29.24 7.90 2.29
N PRO A 89 29.09 6.59 2.52
CA PRO A 89 27.84 5.83 2.40
C PRO A 89 26.76 6.27 3.41
N TRP A 90 25.51 5.99 3.05
CA TRP A 90 24.35 6.28 3.89
C TRP A 90 23.73 4.99 4.37
N ARG A 91 23.60 4.86 5.69
CA ARG A 91 22.87 3.75 6.32
C ARG A 91 21.39 3.82 5.99
N GLN A 92 20.84 5.03 5.92
CA GLN A 92 19.45 5.26 5.53
C GLN A 92 19.31 6.59 4.79
N VAL A 93 18.40 6.64 3.82
CA VAL A 93 17.95 7.88 3.19
C VAL A 93 16.43 7.94 3.27
N VAL A 94 15.91 9.04 3.81
CA VAL A 94 14.48 9.26 4.01
C VAL A 94 14.01 10.42 3.11
N LEU A 95 13.02 10.16 2.27
CA LEU A 95 12.26 11.21 1.60
C LEU A 95 11.20 11.73 2.57
N GLU A 96 11.18 13.03 2.77
CA GLU A 96 10.18 13.74 3.55
C GLU A 96 9.41 14.70 2.66
N ALA A 97 8.09 14.71 2.81
CA ALA A 97 7.20 15.58 2.07
C ALA A 97 6.14 16.17 3.00
N ASP A 98 6.01 17.48 2.97
CA ASP A 98 5.07 18.25 3.77
C ASP A 98 4.02 18.87 2.85
N PHE A 99 2.75 18.63 3.16
CA PHE A 99 1.61 19.06 2.36
C PHE A 99 0.58 19.80 3.18
N ASP A 100 -0.16 20.66 2.51
CA ASP A 100 -1.39 21.28 3.00
C ASP A 100 -2.29 21.73 1.87
N VAL A 101 -3.55 21.93 2.20
CA VAL A 101 -4.53 22.54 1.33
C VAL A 101 -5.24 23.66 2.11
N THR A 102 -5.46 24.81 1.48
CA THR A 102 -6.25 25.89 2.09
C THR A 102 -7.70 25.46 2.30
N THR A 103 -8.46 26.22 3.10
CA THR A 103 -9.92 26.08 3.10
C THR A 103 -10.50 26.37 1.72
N GLY A 104 -11.65 25.81 1.41
CA GLY A 104 -12.34 25.95 0.13
C GLY A 104 -12.82 24.60 -0.39
N THR A 105 -13.02 24.52 -1.69
CA THR A 105 -13.40 23.27 -2.40
C THR A 105 -12.27 22.85 -3.32
N GLN A 106 -11.86 21.58 -3.25
CA GLN A 106 -10.92 20.97 -4.18
C GLN A 106 -11.02 19.44 -4.12
N PHE A 107 -10.85 18.77 -5.25
CA PHE A 107 -10.78 17.30 -5.29
C PHE A 107 -9.40 16.78 -4.95
N ASP A 108 -9.33 15.49 -4.61
CA ASP A 108 -8.05 14.83 -4.44
C ASP A 108 -7.21 14.86 -5.73
N ARG A 109 -5.93 15.22 -5.57
CA ARG A 109 -4.97 15.36 -6.67
C ARG A 109 -3.85 14.34 -6.50
N SER A 110 -3.47 13.68 -7.59
CA SER A 110 -2.27 12.83 -7.59
C SER A 110 -1.01 13.68 -7.56
N ALA A 111 -0.06 13.29 -6.70
CA ALA A 111 1.26 13.88 -6.59
C ALA A 111 2.34 12.81 -6.80
N ASP A 112 3.31 13.08 -7.68
CA ASP A 112 4.46 12.21 -7.92
C ASP A 112 5.80 12.97 -7.91
N LEU A 113 6.82 12.35 -7.32
CA LEU A 113 8.19 12.85 -7.31
C LEU A 113 9.12 11.84 -7.97
N THR A 114 9.92 12.32 -8.91
CA THR A 114 10.93 11.52 -9.60
C THR A 114 12.31 12.17 -9.54
N LEU A 115 13.35 11.35 -9.41
CA LEU A 115 14.74 11.75 -9.60
C LEU A 115 15.42 10.74 -10.52
N GLY A 116 16.21 11.19 -11.50
CA GLY A 116 16.87 10.34 -12.49
C GLY A 116 15.94 9.41 -13.27
N GLY A 117 14.64 9.74 -13.31
CA GLY A 117 13.57 8.90 -13.87
C GLY A 117 12.92 7.93 -12.88
N ALA A 118 13.54 7.63 -11.74
CA ALA A 118 12.96 6.75 -10.71
C ALA A 118 11.88 7.49 -9.91
N THR A 119 10.71 6.86 -9.72
CA THR A 119 9.64 7.39 -8.87
C THR A 119 9.97 7.14 -7.40
N LEU A 120 10.17 8.21 -6.64
CA LEU A 120 10.45 8.15 -5.20
C LEU A 120 9.20 8.38 -4.35
N PHE A 121 8.20 9.09 -4.87
CA PHE A 121 6.93 9.33 -4.19
C PHE A 121 5.75 9.22 -5.16
N LEU A 122 4.66 8.65 -4.66
CA LEU A 122 3.34 8.64 -5.28
C LEU A 122 2.30 8.65 -4.16
N GLY A 123 1.33 9.56 -4.25
CA GLY A 123 0.23 9.68 -3.30
C GLY A 123 -0.87 10.59 -3.85
N THR A 124 -1.96 10.73 -3.11
CA THR A 124 -3.00 11.73 -3.36
C THR A 124 -3.04 12.79 -2.26
N THR A 125 -3.68 13.92 -2.53
CA THR A 125 -3.90 15.00 -1.57
C THR A 125 -5.21 14.80 -0.82
N MET A 126 -5.30 15.25 0.43
CA MET A 126 -6.59 15.37 1.12
C MET A 126 -7.50 16.40 0.47
N GLU A 127 -8.81 16.17 0.51
CA GLU A 127 -9.80 17.19 0.16
C GLU A 127 -10.01 18.18 1.34
N PRO A 128 -10.07 19.50 1.08
CA PRO A 128 -10.36 20.51 2.08
C PRO A 128 -11.88 20.66 2.31
N GLY A 129 -12.25 21.63 3.14
CA GLY A 129 -13.64 22.11 3.21
C GLY A 129 -13.70 23.57 3.63
N GLU A 130 -14.91 24.12 3.74
CA GLU A 130 -15.14 25.53 4.09
C GLU A 130 -14.41 25.96 5.37
N THR A 131 -14.31 25.07 6.35
CA THR A 131 -13.69 25.30 7.67
C THR A 131 -12.49 24.40 7.94
N TYR A 132 -12.07 23.60 6.97
CA TYR A 132 -11.02 22.59 7.14
C TYR A 132 -9.92 22.78 6.11
N ALA A 133 -8.70 23.02 6.59
CA ALA A 133 -7.49 23.19 5.79
C ALA A 133 -6.49 22.08 6.15
N PRO A 134 -6.55 20.90 5.50
CA PRO A 134 -5.74 19.74 5.88
C PRO A 134 -4.25 20.05 5.78
N HIS A 135 -3.45 19.51 6.70
CA HIS A 135 -2.00 19.40 6.54
C HIS A 135 -1.51 18.04 7.04
N TRP A 136 -0.50 17.50 6.36
CA TRP A 136 0.09 16.20 6.68
C TRP A 136 1.56 16.11 6.27
N HIS A 137 2.24 15.13 6.84
CA HIS A 137 3.63 14.82 6.59
C HIS A 137 3.75 13.37 6.12
N VAL A 138 4.58 13.13 5.11
CA VAL A 138 4.95 11.80 4.63
C VAL A 138 6.45 11.60 4.82
N ALA A 139 6.81 10.43 5.35
CA ALA A 139 8.19 9.95 5.41
C ALA A 139 8.31 8.59 4.71
N ARG A 140 9.31 8.44 3.83
CA ARG A 140 9.56 7.21 3.07
C ARG A 140 11.03 6.83 3.09
N ASP A 141 11.31 5.57 3.39
CA ASP A 141 12.64 5.01 3.18
C ASP A 141 12.92 4.84 1.69
N VAL A 142 13.93 5.55 1.20
CA VAL A 142 14.41 5.48 -0.18
C VAL A 142 15.88 5.03 -0.24
N THR A 143 16.37 4.35 0.80
CA THR A 143 17.76 3.88 0.92
C THR A 143 18.15 2.95 -0.22
N ASP A 144 17.22 2.14 -0.72
CA ASP A 144 17.46 1.26 -1.86
C ASP A 144 17.75 2.01 -3.17
N TYR A 145 17.44 3.31 -3.22
CA TYR A 145 17.74 4.22 -4.32
C TYR A 145 19.07 4.96 -4.13
N ALA A 146 19.81 4.71 -3.05
CA ALA A 146 21.03 5.44 -2.70
C ALA A 146 22.07 5.50 -3.82
N ALA A 147 22.18 4.45 -4.66
CA ALA A 147 23.12 4.46 -5.77
C ALA A 147 22.83 5.56 -6.79
N LEU A 148 21.56 5.86 -7.04
CA LEU A 148 21.13 6.99 -7.87
C LEU A 148 21.46 8.33 -7.19
N LEU A 149 21.24 8.41 -5.88
CA LEU A 149 21.39 9.64 -5.09
C LEU A 149 22.86 10.02 -4.86
N ARG A 150 23.83 9.15 -5.16
CA ARG A 150 25.27 9.49 -5.12
C ARG A 150 25.73 10.37 -6.30
N THR A 151 24.87 10.58 -7.29
CA THR A 151 25.22 11.36 -8.48
C THR A 151 24.26 12.53 -8.67
N PRO A 152 24.76 13.70 -9.14
CA PRO A 152 23.92 14.77 -9.67
C PRO A 152 22.91 14.20 -10.66
N THR A 153 21.63 14.47 -10.44
CA THR A 153 20.57 14.01 -11.34
C THR A 153 19.45 15.01 -11.43
N GLU A 154 18.80 15.02 -12.59
CA GLU A 154 17.61 15.84 -12.81
C GLU A 154 16.36 15.02 -12.48
N GLY A 155 15.27 15.70 -12.19
CA GLY A 155 14.01 15.08 -11.84
C GLY A 155 12.84 16.02 -12.00
N ARG A 156 11.70 15.61 -11.47
CA ARG A 156 10.51 16.44 -11.45
C ARG A 156 9.57 16.07 -10.32
N ALA A 157 8.84 17.07 -9.83
CA ALA A 157 7.66 16.92 -9.02
C ALA A 157 6.43 17.32 -9.85
N ILE A 158 5.38 16.51 -9.85
CA ILE A 158 4.09 16.84 -10.47
C ILE A 158 3.01 16.74 -9.41
N LEU A 159 2.16 17.76 -9.34
CA LEU A 159 0.89 17.75 -8.66
C LEU A 159 -0.08 18.50 -9.56
N VAL A 160 -1.07 17.79 -10.11
CA VAL A 160 -2.02 18.38 -11.05
C VAL A 160 -3.13 19.06 -10.28
N ASN A 161 -3.18 20.39 -10.31
CA ASN A 161 -4.17 21.16 -9.57
C ASN A 161 -4.70 22.33 -10.40
N TYR A 162 -5.98 22.29 -10.78
CA TYR A 162 -6.61 23.39 -11.50
C TYR A 162 -7.58 24.11 -10.57
N LEU A 163 -7.53 25.44 -10.63
CA LEU A 163 -8.42 26.33 -9.89
C LEU A 163 -9.47 26.89 -10.85
N ASP A 164 -10.71 26.93 -10.40
CA ASP A 164 -11.82 27.57 -11.09
C ASP A 164 -12.81 28.15 -10.07
N LYS A 165 -14.01 28.56 -10.54
CA LYS A 165 -15.02 29.18 -9.66
C LYS A 165 -15.63 28.20 -8.64
N ASP A 166 -15.55 26.90 -8.91
CA ASP A 166 -16.11 25.82 -8.09
C ASP A 166 -15.00 25.09 -7.30
N HIS A 167 -13.73 25.24 -7.72
CA HIS A 167 -12.55 24.67 -7.07
C HIS A 167 -11.53 25.77 -6.76
N ASP A 168 -11.61 26.32 -5.55
CA ASP A 168 -10.86 27.50 -5.12
C ASP A 168 -9.79 27.21 -4.06
N ALA A 169 -9.67 25.97 -3.59
CA ALA A 169 -8.66 25.64 -2.60
C ALA A 169 -7.28 25.36 -3.23
N HIS A 170 -6.26 25.96 -2.64
CA HIS A 170 -4.88 25.93 -3.09
C HIS A 170 -4.10 24.81 -2.39
N VAL A 171 -3.36 24.02 -3.16
CA VAL A 171 -2.54 22.91 -2.65
C VAL A 171 -1.08 23.34 -2.60
N HIS A 172 -0.43 23.18 -1.45
CA HIS A 172 1.01 23.38 -1.31
C HIS A 172 1.74 22.09 -0.94
N TRP A 173 2.97 22.00 -1.41
CA TRP A 173 3.85 20.86 -1.19
C TRP A 173 5.30 21.33 -1.11
N GLY A 174 6.05 20.79 -0.16
CA GLY A 174 7.51 20.87 -0.08
C GLY A 174 8.12 19.48 0.12
N ALA A 175 9.35 19.26 -0.37
CA ALA A 175 10.00 17.96 -0.25
C ALA A 175 11.51 18.08 0.00
N ARG A 176 12.06 17.15 0.79
CA ARG A 176 13.48 17.06 1.13
C ARG A 176 13.93 15.61 1.32
N LEU A 177 15.21 15.35 1.10
CA LEU A 177 15.86 14.09 1.42
C LEU A 177 16.73 14.26 2.66
N VAL A 178 16.59 13.39 3.64
CA VAL A 178 17.41 13.33 4.84
C VAL A 178 18.32 12.10 4.75
N PHE A 179 19.63 12.31 4.77
CA PHE A 179 20.63 11.26 4.64
C PHE A 179 21.28 11.01 5.99
N TYR A 180 21.20 9.77 6.46
CA TYR A 180 21.81 9.32 7.70
C TYR A 180 23.13 8.61 7.39
N ALA A 181 24.24 9.18 7.87
CA ALA A 181 25.57 8.63 7.62
C ALA A 181 25.75 7.26 8.26
N GLY A 182 26.48 6.37 7.59
CA GLY A 182 26.82 5.05 8.13
C GLY A 182 27.00 3.99 7.04
N GLU A 183 27.23 2.75 7.46
CA GLU A 183 27.40 1.64 6.54
C GLU A 183 26.14 1.45 5.66
N ALA A 184 26.33 1.51 4.35
CA ALA A 184 25.23 1.34 3.41
C ALA A 184 24.83 -0.14 3.32
N PRO A 185 23.53 -0.48 3.40
CA PRO A 185 23.07 -1.86 3.24
C PRO A 185 23.42 -2.47 1.88
N ARG A 186 23.62 -1.63 0.85
CA ARG A 186 23.94 -2.03 -0.54
C ARG A 186 24.97 -1.06 -1.13
N PRO A 187 26.26 -1.19 -0.80
CA PRO A 187 27.28 -0.26 -1.28
C PRO A 187 27.41 -0.32 -2.82
N ASP A 188 27.39 -1.52 -3.38
CA ASP A 188 27.50 -1.80 -4.83
C ASP A 188 26.14 -1.86 -5.54
N GLY A 189 25.24 -0.94 -5.17
CA GLY A 189 23.90 -0.85 -5.71
C GLY A 189 23.84 -0.38 -7.16
N VAL A 190 22.86 -0.89 -7.91
CA VAL A 190 22.49 -0.44 -9.26
C VAL A 190 21.04 0.03 -9.20
N VAL A 191 20.75 1.21 -9.76
CA VAL A 191 19.39 1.76 -9.85
C VAL A 191 19.13 2.20 -11.28
N LEU A 192 18.16 1.57 -11.96
CA LEU A 192 17.87 1.80 -13.37
C LEU A 192 16.35 1.98 -13.56
N PRO A 193 15.86 3.19 -13.89
CA PRO A 193 14.45 3.38 -14.18
C PRO A 193 14.06 2.63 -15.45
N VAL A 194 12.92 1.93 -15.45
CA VAL A 194 12.32 1.37 -16.66
C VAL A 194 11.45 2.43 -17.34
N THR A 195 10.73 3.22 -16.55
CA THR A 195 9.94 4.35 -17.00
C THR A 195 10.56 5.66 -16.48
N SER A 196 10.31 6.79 -17.16
CA SER A 196 10.71 8.11 -16.69
C SER A 196 9.56 8.76 -15.90
N GLY A 197 9.32 8.23 -14.70
CA GLY A 197 8.12 8.49 -13.91
C GLY A 197 6.94 7.64 -14.34
N LEU A 198 5.72 8.14 -14.09
CA LEU A 198 4.48 7.44 -14.42
C LEU A 198 4.23 7.41 -15.94
N SER A 199 3.96 6.22 -16.46
CA SER A 199 3.58 5.95 -17.86
C SER A 199 2.13 5.48 -17.90
N ARG A 200 1.35 6.04 -18.84
CA ARG A 200 -0.02 5.59 -19.10
C ARG A 200 -0.01 4.26 -19.85
N LEU A 201 -0.72 3.27 -19.33
CA LEU A 201 -1.04 2.01 -20.01
C LEU A 201 -2.55 1.86 -20.15
N ASP A 202 -3.00 1.53 -21.34
CA ASP A 202 -4.40 1.32 -21.71
C ASP A 202 -4.51 0.20 -22.77
N PRO A 203 -5.71 -0.26 -23.14
CA PRO A 203 -5.83 -1.31 -24.17
C PRO A 203 -5.20 -0.97 -25.53
N GLN A 204 -5.04 0.31 -25.86
CA GLN A 204 -4.41 0.74 -27.12
C GLN A 204 -2.89 0.76 -27.01
N LYS A 205 -2.36 1.04 -25.81
CA LYS A 205 -0.94 1.00 -25.46
C LYS A 205 -0.72 0.18 -24.18
N PRO A 206 -0.82 -1.16 -24.27
CA PRO A 206 -0.83 -2.02 -23.08
C PRO A 206 0.56 -2.28 -22.49
N VAL A 207 1.62 -1.77 -23.14
CA VAL A 207 3.02 -2.01 -22.77
C VAL A 207 3.82 -0.71 -22.83
N VAL A 208 4.70 -0.52 -21.84
CA VAL A 208 5.80 0.45 -21.87
C VAL A 208 7.12 -0.30 -21.69
N SER A 209 8.17 0.11 -22.39
CA SER A 209 9.45 -0.61 -22.37
C SER A 209 10.64 0.32 -22.47
N ARG A 210 11.77 -0.14 -21.94
CA ARG A 210 13.08 0.49 -22.10
C ARG A 210 14.13 -0.56 -22.44
N THR A 211 15.00 -0.22 -23.39
CA THR A 211 16.20 -1.01 -23.69
C THR A 211 17.33 -0.59 -22.77
N ILE A 212 17.91 -1.54 -22.04
CA ILE A 212 18.92 -1.32 -21.00
C ILE A 212 20.13 -2.21 -21.28
N ARG A 213 21.34 -1.63 -21.19
CA ARG A 213 22.58 -2.41 -21.04
C ARG A 213 22.89 -2.51 -19.56
N PHE A 214 22.96 -3.74 -19.07
CA PHE A 214 23.26 -4.01 -17.67
C PHE A 214 24.78 -4.13 -17.44
N PRO A 215 25.26 -3.89 -16.22
CA PRO A 215 26.58 -4.36 -15.80
C PRO A 215 26.69 -5.87 -16.02
N ARG A 216 27.88 -6.35 -16.39
CA ARG A 216 28.10 -7.78 -16.70
C ARG A 216 28.28 -8.65 -15.47
N ASN A 217 28.20 -8.06 -14.29
CA ASN A 217 28.50 -8.66 -13.01
C ASN A 217 27.33 -8.54 -12.03
N LEU A 218 26.07 -8.44 -12.51
CA LEU A 218 24.90 -8.44 -11.62
C LEU A 218 24.80 -9.77 -10.86
N THR A 219 24.51 -9.66 -9.56
CA THR A 219 24.29 -10.79 -8.65
C THR A 219 22.85 -10.86 -8.15
N ARG A 220 22.18 -9.71 -8.03
CA ARG A 220 20.76 -9.61 -7.65
C ARG A 220 20.08 -8.51 -8.44
N LEU A 221 18.79 -8.70 -8.69
CA LEU A 221 17.96 -7.71 -9.37
C LEU A 221 16.52 -7.82 -8.86
N ALA A 222 15.91 -6.69 -8.57
CA ALA A 222 14.49 -6.56 -8.29
C ALA A 222 13.95 -5.34 -9.02
N ILE A 223 12.63 -5.20 -9.06
CA ILE A 223 11.95 -4.01 -9.57
C ILE A 223 10.92 -3.53 -8.57
N ASP A 224 10.95 -2.23 -8.28
CA ASP A 224 9.88 -1.53 -7.57
C ASP A 224 8.87 -1.01 -8.58
N LEU A 225 7.59 -1.33 -8.34
CA LEU A 225 6.48 -1.01 -9.22
C LEU A 225 5.48 -0.10 -8.52
N PHE A 226 5.06 0.94 -9.22
CA PHE A 226 3.84 1.68 -8.90
C PHE A 226 2.79 1.36 -9.96
N ALA A 227 1.54 1.23 -9.55
CA ALA A 227 0.39 1.17 -10.44
C ALA A 227 -0.80 1.84 -9.77
N ILE A 228 -1.32 2.89 -10.39
CA ILE A 228 -2.45 3.67 -9.88
C ILE A 228 -3.53 3.75 -10.96
N GLY A 229 -4.74 3.32 -10.59
CA GLY A 229 -5.92 3.46 -11.43
C GLY A 229 -6.32 4.94 -11.50
N GLN A 230 -6.86 5.37 -12.63
CA GLN A 230 -7.25 6.75 -12.86
C GLN A 230 -8.57 6.78 -13.62
N GLU A 231 -9.32 7.86 -13.47
CA GLU A 231 -10.71 7.96 -13.93
C GLU A 231 -11.50 6.72 -13.47
N ARG A 232 -11.98 5.90 -14.41
CA ARG A 232 -12.84 4.75 -14.12
C ARG A 232 -12.07 3.55 -13.55
N GLU A 233 -10.76 3.50 -13.76
CA GLU A 233 -9.91 2.49 -13.12
C GLU A 233 -9.62 2.79 -11.66
N GLU A 234 -9.98 3.96 -11.12
CA GLU A 234 -9.96 4.16 -9.66
C GLU A 234 -10.89 3.19 -8.93
N PHE A 235 -12.00 2.81 -9.59
CA PHE A 235 -13.03 1.94 -9.05
C PHE A 235 -13.05 0.56 -9.71
N TRP A 236 -11.91 0.06 -10.19
CA TRP A 236 -11.80 -1.21 -10.92
C TRP A 236 -12.38 -2.43 -10.17
N TYR A 237 -12.50 -2.34 -8.84
CA TYR A 237 -13.12 -3.36 -7.99
C TYR A 237 -14.66 -3.29 -7.93
N ASP A 238 -15.30 -2.31 -8.59
CA ASP A 238 -16.75 -2.28 -8.86
C ASP A 238 -17.13 -3.03 -10.15
N CYS A 239 -16.14 -3.50 -10.91
CA CYS A 239 -16.38 -4.12 -12.21
C CYS A 239 -17.31 -5.34 -12.17
N ALA A 240 -18.20 -5.40 -13.16
CA ALA A 240 -19.08 -6.54 -13.45
C ALA A 240 -18.76 -7.12 -14.84
N PRO A 241 -18.85 -8.45 -15.03
CA PRO A 241 -18.50 -9.12 -16.29
C PRO A 241 -19.57 -8.94 -17.36
N GLY A 242 -19.17 -9.09 -18.63
CA GLY A 242 -20.09 -9.21 -19.76
C GLY A 242 -21.02 -8.00 -19.95
N ASP A 243 -22.30 -8.27 -20.20
CA ASP A 243 -23.33 -7.25 -20.41
C ASP A 243 -23.67 -6.46 -19.12
N LEU A 244 -23.37 -7.02 -17.95
CA LEU A 244 -23.58 -6.36 -16.66
C LEU A 244 -22.64 -5.16 -16.46
N ALA A 245 -21.51 -5.11 -17.16
CA ALA A 245 -20.57 -3.97 -17.13
C ALA A 245 -21.24 -2.65 -17.50
N GLN A 246 -22.25 -2.67 -18.37
CA GLN A 246 -23.02 -1.48 -18.75
C GLN A 246 -23.82 -0.86 -17.60
N ARG A 247 -23.96 -1.60 -16.49
CA ARG A 247 -24.70 -1.16 -15.30
C ARG A 247 -23.78 -0.52 -14.25
N ASN A 248 -22.46 -0.51 -14.45
CA ASN A 248 -21.48 0.01 -13.48
C ASN A 248 -21.80 1.44 -13.05
N ILE A 249 -21.69 1.72 -11.74
CA ILE A 249 -22.10 3.00 -11.15
C ILE A 249 -21.14 4.12 -11.60
N PHE A 250 -19.87 3.81 -11.77
CA PHE A 250 -18.83 4.77 -12.16
C PHE A 250 -18.67 4.89 -13.70
N GLY A 251 -19.70 4.46 -14.45
CA GLY A 251 -19.80 4.57 -15.92
C GLY A 251 -19.24 3.36 -16.70
N PRO A 252 -19.60 3.19 -17.99
CA PRO A 252 -19.09 2.11 -18.86
C PRO A 252 -17.77 2.54 -19.54
N PRO A 253 -16.64 1.82 -19.33
CA PRO A 253 -16.03 0.85 -20.27
C PRO A 253 -15.59 -0.47 -19.59
N PRO A 254 -15.14 -1.48 -20.35
CA PRO A 254 -15.19 -2.87 -19.93
C PRO A 254 -14.05 -3.20 -18.97
N CYS A 255 -14.41 -3.99 -18.00
CA CYS A 255 -13.46 -4.75 -17.23
C CYS A 255 -14.05 -6.15 -17.14
N ASP A 256 -13.46 -7.05 -17.91
CA ASP A 256 -13.91 -8.44 -18.04
C ASP A 256 -13.93 -9.15 -16.69
N ALA A 257 -13.06 -8.72 -15.78
CA ALA A 257 -13.04 -9.10 -14.38
C ALA A 257 -12.49 -7.95 -13.50
N PRO A 258 -12.92 -7.83 -12.24
CA PRO A 258 -12.29 -6.97 -11.25
C PRO A 258 -10.98 -7.62 -10.73
N TYR A 259 -9.98 -7.70 -11.61
CA TYR A 259 -8.62 -8.16 -11.32
C TYR A 259 -7.62 -7.35 -12.15
N ARG A 260 -6.56 -6.87 -11.49
CA ARG A 260 -5.53 -6.02 -12.09
C ARG A 260 -4.15 -6.52 -11.70
N GLU A 261 -3.27 -6.55 -12.68
CA GLU A 261 -1.90 -7.02 -12.50
C GLU A 261 -0.94 -6.23 -13.36
N VAL A 262 0.23 -5.94 -12.80
CA VAL A 262 1.40 -5.50 -13.54
C VAL A 262 2.27 -6.71 -13.86
N GLU A 263 2.52 -6.92 -15.14
CA GLU A 263 3.51 -7.87 -15.65
C GLU A 263 4.84 -7.17 -15.89
N VAL A 264 5.93 -7.82 -15.50
CA VAL A 264 7.31 -7.44 -15.83
C VAL A 264 7.85 -8.44 -16.84
N ARG A 265 8.32 -7.95 -17.98
CA ARG A 265 8.85 -8.77 -19.07
C ARG A 265 10.31 -8.44 -19.36
N ILE A 266 11.12 -9.47 -19.59
CA ILE A 266 12.52 -9.39 -20.02
C ILE A 266 12.60 -10.04 -21.39
N ASP A 267 12.97 -9.27 -22.41
CA ASP A 267 13.05 -9.70 -23.81
C ASP A 267 11.77 -10.40 -24.30
N GLY A 268 10.61 -9.82 -23.93
CA GLY A 268 9.28 -10.33 -24.25
C GLY A 268 8.77 -11.47 -23.37
N ARG A 269 9.63 -12.09 -22.55
CA ARG A 269 9.29 -13.21 -21.65
C ARG A 269 8.80 -12.69 -20.30
N LEU A 270 7.71 -13.26 -19.78
CA LEU A 270 7.22 -12.93 -18.43
C LEU A 270 8.27 -13.32 -17.38
N ALA A 271 8.70 -12.34 -16.59
CA ALA A 271 9.79 -12.46 -15.63
C ALA A 271 9.37 -12.18 -14.18
N GLY A 272 8.26 -11.45 -14.01
CA GLY A 272 7.70 -11.14 -12.70
C GLY A 272 6.29 -10.57 -12.83
N VAL A 273 5.55 -10.59 -11.73
CA VAL A 273 4.12 -10.25 -11.70
C VAL A 273 3.74 -9.65 -10.36
N ARG A 274 2.78 -8.74 -10.36
CA ARG A 274 2.25 -8.13 -9.15
C ARG A 274 0.75 -7.81 -9.29
N SER A 275 -0.08 -8.40 -8.44
CA SER A 275 -1.48 -8.01 -8.31
C SER A 275 -1.59 -6.60 -7.72
N VAL A 276 -2.50 -5.81 -8.28
CA VAL A 276 -2.85 -4.48 -7.77
C VAL A 276 -3.96 -4.62 -6.75
N GLN A 277 -3.83 -3.91 -5.63
CA GLN A 277 -4.84 -3.86 -4.58
C GLN A 277 -5.81 -2.68 -4.77
N PRO A 278 -7.04 -2.77 -4.25
CA PRO A 278 -7.93 -1.62 -4.18
C PRO A 278 -7.34 -0.54 -3.28
N ASP A 279 -6.94 0.58 -3.90
CA ASP A 279 -6.67 1.83 -3.20
C ASP A 279 -7.91 2.73 -3.37
N ILE A 280 -8.26 3.47 -2.32
CA ILE A 280 -9.34 4.46 -2.36
C ILE A 280 -8.71 5.82 -2.13
N PHE A 281 -8.98 6.79 -2.99
CA PHE A 281 -8.49 8.15 -2.78
C PHE A 281 -9.50 8.98 -1.99
N THR A 282 -9.10 10.18 -1.55
CA THR A 282 -9.88 10.95 -0.58
C THR A 282 -11.12 11.62 -1.16
N GLY A 283 -11.34 11.56 -2.49
CA GLY A 283 -12.63 11.83 -3.14
C GLY A 283 -13.44 10.57 -3.50
N GLY A 284 -12.86 9.38 -3.32
CA GLY A 284 -13.42 8.13 -3.82
C GLY A 284 -14.65 7.65 -3.04
N ILE A 285 -15.66 7.13 -3.76
CA ILE A 285 -16.92 6.55 -3.24
C ILE A 285 -17.83 7.56 -2.52
N ASN A 286 -17.35 8.17 -1.44
CA ASN A 286 -18.04 9.20 -0.67
C ASN A 286 -16.98 10.08 0.03
N PRO A 287 -16.71 11.30 -0.47
CA PRO A 287 -15.72 12.22 0.09
C PRO A 287 -15.91 12.51 1.59
N GLY A 288 -17.17 12.46 2.06
CA GLY A 288 -17.50 12.65 3.47
C GLY A 288 -16.76 11.67 4.39
N LEU A 289 -16.48 10.44 3.94
CA LEU A 289 -15.81 9.40 4.73
C LEU A 289 -14.35 9.73 5.08
N TRP A 290 -13.72 10.58 4.27
CA TRP A 290 -12.28 10.81 4.28
C TRP A 290 -11.87 12.13 4.92
N ARG A 291 -12.84 12.86 5.48
CA ARG A 291 -12.56 14.10 6.21
C ARG A 291 -11.68 13.75 7.41
N ARG A 292 -10.49 14.36 7.48
CA ARG A 292 -9.46 14.18 8.53
C ARG A 292 -8.76 12.83 8.58
N VAL A 293 -9.31 11.76 8.00
CA VAL A 293 -8.71 10.42 7.96
C VAL A 293 -8.73 9.89 6.53
N PRO A 294 -7.58 9.75 5.86
CA PRO A 294 -7.55 9.15 4.53
C PRO A 294 -7.85 7.65 4.60
N ALA A 295 -8.27 7.08 3.47
CA ALA A 295 -8.19 5.65 3.27
C ALA A 295 -6.74 5.14 3.41
N LEU A 296 -6.57 3.85 3.69
CA LEU A 296 -5.24 3.27 3.89
C LEU A 296 -4.35 3.53 2.66
N ARG A 297 -3.13 4.06 2.89
CA ARG A 297 -2.08 4.35 1.89
C ARG A 297 -2.37 5.48 0.89
N ALA A 298 -3.53 6.14 0.93
CA ALA A 298 -3.90 7.15 -0.08
C ALA A 298 -2.85 8.27 -0.21
N LEU A 299 -2.33 8.75 0.92
CA LEU A 299 -1.36 9.86 0.95
C LEU A 299 0.08 9.43 0.63
N ASN A 300 0.39 8.13 0.66
CA ASN A 300 1.72 7.57 0.44
C ASN A 300 1.62 6.11 -0.03
N LEU A 301 1.43 5.91 -1.33
CA LEU A 301 1.33 4.58 -1.93
C LEU A 301 2.70 3.89 -1.87
N PRO A 302 2.84 2.70 -1.25
CA PRO A 302 4.08 1.94 -1.23
C PRO A 302 4.40 1.32 -2.60
N PRO A 303 5.68 1.13 -2.99
CA PRO A 303 5.98 0.43 -4.22
C PRO A 303 5.81 -1.07 -3.97
N ALA A 304 5.35 -1.79 -4.98
CA ALA A 304 5.38 -3.23 -4.96
C ALA A 304 6.71 -3.75 -5.51
N ARG A 305 7.43 -4.53 -4.70
CA ARG A 305 8.70 -5.14 -5.13
C ARG A 305 8.49 -6.53 -5.74
N VAL A 306 9.14 -6.76 -6.88
CA VAL A 306 9.22 -8.07 -7.54
C VAL A 306 10.69 -8.46 -7.70
N ASP A 307 11.07 -9.66 -7.21
CA ASP A 307 12.44 -10.17 -7.35
C ASP A 307 12.64 -10.79 -8.75
N LEU A 308 13.67 -10.33 -9.45
CA LEU A 308 14.05 -10.75 -10.81
C LEU A 308 15.42 -11.45 -10.84
N THR A 309 16.01 -11.74 -9.68
CA THR A 309 17.35 -12.31 -9.53
C THR A 309 17.59 -13.59 -10.34
N PRO A 310 16.61 -14.52 -10.51
CA PRO A 310 16.79 -15.69 -11.37
C PRO A 310 17.21 -15.36 -12.82
N PHE A 311 16.92 -14.16 -13.32
CA PHE A 311 17.29 -13.70 -14.65
C PHE A 311 18.65 -13.00 -14.72
N ALA A 312 19.29 -12.68 -13.59
CA ALA A 312 20.49 -11.81 -13.55
C ALA A 312 21.61 -12.27 -14.49
N ALA A 313 21.89 -13.59 -14.52
CA ALA A 313 22.92 -14.13 -15.40
C ALA A 313 22.65 -13.93 -16.90
N LEU A 314 21.37 -13.92 -17.32
CA LEU A 314 21.00 -13.68 -18.72
C LEU A 314 21.25 -12.24 -19.14
N LEU A 315 21.19 -11.30 -18.19
CA LEU A 315 21.42 -9.87 -18.41
C LEU A 315 22.90 -9.49 -18.40
N ASN A 316 23.77 -10.40 -17.96
CA ASN A 316 25.22 -10.17 -17.81
C ASN A 316 26.02 -10.40 -19.12
N ASP A 317 25.34 -10.65 -20.25
CA ASP A 317 26.00 -11.00 -21.52
C ASP A 317 26.65 -9.80 -22.23
N GLY A 318 26.41 -8.58 -21.73
CA GLY A 318 26.93 -7.35 -22.29
C GLY A 318 26.19 -6.87 -23.53
N LYS A 319 24.97 -7.35 -23.80
CA LYS A 319 24.07 -6.86 -24.85
C LYS A 319 22.96 -5.99 -24.25
N PRO A 320 22.26 -5.19 -25.08
CA PRO A 320 21.05 -4.52 -24.66
C PRO A 320 19.90 -5.51 -24.49
N HIS A 321 19.11 -5.36 -23.43
CA HIS A 321 17.90 -6.14 -23.15
C HIS A 321 16.67 -5.22 -23.05
N VAL A 322 15.52 -5.70 -23.46
CA VAL A 322 14.25 -4.98 -23.35
C VAL A 322 13.57 -5.34 -22.04
N ILE A 323 13.41 -4.35 -21.17
CA ILE A 323 12.59 -4.48 -19.96
C ILE A 323 11.27 -3.78 -20.21
N ALA A 324 10.16 -4.48 -20.03
CA ALA A 324 8.83 -3.96 -20.28
C ALA A 324 7.90 -4.17 -19.09
N LEU A 325 7.01 -3.20 -18.88
CA LEU A 325 5.86 -3.29 -17.99
C LEU A 325 4.61 -3.39 -18.84
N ALA A 326 3.72 -4.31 -18.47
CA ALA A 326 2.42 -4.46 -19.13
C ALA A 326 1.30 -4.58 -18.09
N MET A 327 0.10 -4.15 -18.46
CA MET A 327 -1.11 -4.36 -17.67
C MET A 327 -2.21 -4.92 -18.57
N PRO A 328 -2.19 -6.24 -18.86
CA PRO A 328 -3.08 -6.84 -19.85
C PRO A 328 -4.56 -6.76 -19.47
N THR A 329 -4.87 -6.58 -18.19
CA THR A 329 -6.26 -6.49 -17.69
C THR A 329 -6.71 -5.05 -17.38
N ALA A 330 -5.95 -4.03 -17.80
CA ALA A 330 -6.40 -2.64 -17.70
C ALA A 330 -7.56 -2.37 -18.67
N GLY A 331 -8.64 -1.77 -18.18
CA GLY A 331 -9.82 -1.37 -18.94
C GLY A 331 -9.69 0.03 -19.56
N THR A 332 -9.72 1.12 -18.77
CA THR A 332 -9.42 2.46 -19.32
C THR A 332 -7.94 2.73 -19.34
N PHE A 333 -7.36 3.08 -18.20
CA PHE A 333 -5.91 3.20 -18.08
C PHE A 333 -5.43 3.14 -16.65
N PHE A 334 -4.21 2.64 -16.51
CA PHE A 334 -3.40 2.81 -15.30
C PHE A 334 -2.22 3.72 -15.60
N ARG A 335 -1.74 4.39 -14.55
CA ARG A 335 -0.41 4.99 -14.54
C ARG A 335 0.54 4.05 -13.81
N VAL A 336 1.61 3.63 -14.49
CA VAL A 336 2.60 2.70 -13.94
C VAL A 336 3.99 3.29 -13.92
N SER A 337 4.81 2.91 -12.95
CA SER A 337 6.23 3.21 -12.94
C SER A 337 7.03 2.00 -12.50
N GLY A 338 8.25 1.86 -13.01
CA GLY A 338 9.16 0.77 -12.65
C GLY A 338 10.58 1.26 -12.46
N THR A 339 11.21 0.88 -11.35
CA THR A 339 12.65 1.12 -11.11
C THR A 339 13.34 -0.17 -10.71
N LEU A 340 14.33 -0.57 -11.50
CA LEU A 340 15.17 -1.73 -11.21
C LEU A 340 16.20 -1.36 -10.15
N ILE A 341 16.35 -2.25 -9.17
CA ILE A 341 17.29 -2.12 -8.06
C ILE A 341 18.07 -3.43 -7.95
N GLY A 342 19.39 -3.36 -8.01
CA GLY A 342 20.24 -4.54 -8.04
C GLY A 342 21.55 -4.36 -7.28
N THR A 343 22.34 -5.44 -7.25
CA THR A 343 23.70 -5.44 -6.71
C THR A 343 24.62 -6.16 -7.70
N VAL A 344 25.90 -5.82 -7.67
CA VAL A 344 26.93 -6.45 -8.50
C VAL A 344 27.95 -7.23 -7.66
N ASP A 345 28.76 -8.05 -8.32
CA ASP A 345 29.95 -8.67 -7.75
C ASP A 345 31.13 -7.70 -7.90
N PRO A 346 31.74 -7.21 -6.81
CA PRO A 346 32.83 -6.24 -6.90
C PRO A 346 34.14 -6.84 -7.42
N THR A 347 34.29 -8.17 -7.41
CA THR A 347 35.53 -8.86 -7.78
C THR A 347 35.46 -9.46 -9.18
N ARG A 348 34.31 -10.00 -9.60
CA ARG A 348 34.17 -10.59 -10.93
C ARG A 348 33.79 -9.53 -11.97
N PRO A 349 34.55 -9.40 -13.09
CA PRO A 349 34.17 -8.52 -14.19
C PRO A 349 32.95 -9.04 -14.97
N VAL A 350 32.75 -10.36 -14.98
CA VAL A 350 31.59 -11.01 -15.58
C VAL A 350 31.10 -12.10 -14.63
N VAL A 351 29.81 -12.09 -14.32
CA VAL A 351 29.13 -13.11 -13.51
C VAL A 351 28.29 -13.96 -14.46
N THR A 352 28.67 -15.23 -14.63
CA THR A 352 27.95 -16.19 -15.47
C THR A 352 26.85 -16.90 -14.70
N GLY A 353 26.01 -17.66 -15.40
CA GLY A 353 24.96 -18.43 -14.77
C GLY A 353 23.89 -18.86 -15.76
N ALA A 354 22.73 -19.28 -15.27
CA ALA A 354 21.61 -19.66 -16.12
C ALA A 354 20.27 -19.51 -15.41
N LEU A 355 19.22 -19.26 -16.20
CA LEU A 355 17.84 -19.46 -15.78
C LEU A 355 17.48 -20.94 -15.97
N THR A 356 17.07 -21.62 -14.90
CA THR A 356 16.83 -23.07 -14.89
C THR A 356 15.35 -23.44 -14.92
N ALA A 357 14.47 -22.57 -14.44
CA ALA A 357 13.02 -22.75 -14.54
C ALA A 357 12.30 -21.40 -14.59
N ASN A 358 11.21 -21.35 -15.37
CA ASN A 358 10.25 -20.25 -15.31
C ASN A 358 8.86 -20.83 -15.63
N THR A 359 7.99 -20.88 -14.63
CA THR A 359 6.60 -21.36 -14.78
C THR A 359 5.59 -20.22 -14.80
N LEU A 360 6.02 -18.95 -14.81
CA LEU A 360 5.13 -17.81 -14.83
C LEU A 360 4.18 -17.89 -16.03
N ALA A 361 2.90 -17.75 -15.74
CA ALA A 361 1.82 -17.67 -16.72
C ALA A 361 0.81 -16.60 -16.28
N PRO A 362 -0.10 -16.17 -17.17
CA PRO A 362 -1.23 -15.34 -16.76
C PRO A 362 -1.99 -15.98 -15.60
N ALA A 363 -2.44 -15.16 -14.64
CA ALA A 363 -3.20 -15.66 -13.49
C ALA A 363 -4.48 -16.37 -13.92
N ARG A 364 -4.88 -17.41 -13.19
CA ARG A 364 -6.17 -18.07 -13.42
C ARG A 364 -7.27 -17.24 -12.80
N VAL A 365 -8.06 -16.57 -13.64
CA VAL A 365 -9.21 -15.75 -13.23
C VAL A 365 -10.50 -16.46 -13.59
N VAL A 366 -11.40 -16.59 -12.62
CA VAL A 366 -12.73 -17.20 -12.80
C VAL A 366 -13.77 -16.26 -12.23
N THR A 367 -14.72 -15.84 -13.08
CA THR A 367 -15.86 -15.02 -12.67
C THR A 367 -17.16 -15.82 -12.77
N ARG A 368 -18.02 -15.71 -11.76
CA ARG A 368 -19.26 -16.48 -11.61
C ARG A 368 -20.41 -15.59 -11.18
N GLN A 369 -21.56 -15.78 -11.81
CA GLN A 369 -22.81 -15.23 -11.33
C GLN A 369 -23.35 -16.13 -10.20
N LEU A 370 -23.29 -15.67 -8.95
CA LEU A 370 -23.85 -16.40 -7.81
C LEU A 370 -25.37 -16.18 -7.67
N ARG A 371 -25.86 -14.99 -8.01
CA ARG A 371 -27.30 -14.67 -8.02
C ARG A 371 -27.60 -13.79 -9.22
N ALA A 372 -28.62 -14.11 -10.01
CA ALA A 372 -29.03 -13.29 -11.14
C ALA A 372 -29.59 -11.92 -10.69
N PRO A 373 -29.42 -10.85 -11.50
CA PRO A 373 -29.99 -9.53 -11.21
C PRO A 373 -31.52 -9.55 -11.21
N ARG A 374 -32.18 -8.87 -10.25
CA ARG A 374 -33.65 -8.86 -10.09
C ARG A 374 -34.32 -7.55 -10.50
N GLY A 375 -33.66 -6.74 -11.31
CA GLY A 375 -34.25 -5.52 -11.85
C GLY A 375 -33.32 -4.73 -12.76
N PRO A 376 -33.83 -3.65 -13.37
CA PRO A 376 -33.00 -2.71 -14.12
C PRO A 376 -31.85 -2.16 -13.26
N GLY A 377 -30.64 -2.07 -13.83
CA GLY A 377 -29.45 -1.57 -13.12
C GLY A 377 -28.79 -2.53 -12.10
N ALA A 378 -29.46 -3.62 -11.73
CA ALA A 378 -28.89 -4.66 -10.86
C ALA A 378 -27.83 -5.49 -11.60
N ILE A 379 -26.82 -5.97 -10.88
CA ILE A 379 -25.87 -6.99 -11.37
C ILE A 379 -26.06 -8.33 -10.65
N GLY A 380 -26.97 -8.40 -9.66
CA GLY A 380 -27.11 -9.55 -8.78
C GLY A 380 -25.89 -9.69 -7.89
N THR A 381 -25.42 -10.92 -7.68
CA THR A 381 -24.16 -11.21 -6.97
C THR A 381 -23.17 -11.87 -7.93
N VAL A 382 -22.01 -11.26 -8.10
CA VAL A 382 -20.91 -11.75 -8.92
C VAL A 382 -19.71 -12.04 -8.02
N GLU A 383 -19.10 -13.20 -8.19
CA GLU A 383 -17.82 -13.56 -7.56
C GLU A 383 -16.73 -13.64 -8.62
N THR A 384 -15.58 -13.03 -8.36
CA THR A 384 -14.35 -13.22 -9.15
C THR A 384 -13.27 -13.77 -8.25
N VAL A 385 -12.63 -14.86 -8.69
CA VAL A 385 -11.51 -15.51 -8.02
C VAL A 385 -10.31 -15.50 -8.95
N ALA A 386 -9.20 -14.89 -8.51
CA ALA A 386 -7.92 -14.92 -9.21
C ALA A 386 -6.89 -15.70 -8.38
N THR A 387 -6.25 -16.68 -9.00
CA THR A 387 -5.29 -17.56 -8.31
C THR A 387 -4.01 -17.75 -9.13
N ARG A 388 -2.90 -17.96 -8.42
CA ARG A 388 -1.62 -18.35 -9.02
C ARG A 388 -0.78 -19.18 -8.07
N ALA A 389 0.11 -19.98 -8.65
CA ALA A 389 1.15 -20.74 -7.96
C ALA A 389 2.33 -20.93 -8.90
N ASP A 390 3.16 -19.89 -9.02
CA ASP A 390 4.23 -19.82 -10.02
C ASP A 390 5.61 -19.89 -9.35
N ARG A 391 6.63 -20.30 -10.12
CA ARG A 391 8.03 -20.25 -9.69
C ARG A 391 8.97 -19.86 -10.82
N VAL A 392 10.03 -19.15 -10.44
CA VAL A 392 11.18 -18.85 -11.29
C VAL A 392 12.44 -19.27 -10.55
N GLU A 393 13.37 -19.92 -11.23
CA GLU A 393 14.62 -20.40 -10.65
C GLU A 393 15.78 -20.18 -11.62
N GLY A 394 16.92 -19.76 -11.08
CA GLY A 394 18.15 -19.54 -11.82
C GLY A 394 19.33 -19.45 -10.87
N TYR A 395 20.54 -19.34 -11.40
CA TYR A 395 21.74 -19.18 -10.60
C TYR A 395 22.72 -18.21 -11.23
N VAL A 396 23.57 -17.64 -10.38
CA VAL A 396 24.75 -16.84 -10.74
C VAL A 396 25.99 -17.48 -10.11
N ASP A 397 27.11 -17.45 -10.83
CA ASP A 397 28.42 -17.91 -10.38
C ASP A 397 29.26 -16.68 -9.97
N THR A 398 29.24 -16.36 -8.68
CA THR A 398 29.92 -15.18 -8.11
C THR A 398 31.36 -15.52 -7.68
N SER A 399 32.12 -14.52 -7.27
CA SER A 399 33.43 -14.64 -6.62
C SER A 399 33.38 -15.50 -5.36
N HIS A 400 32.23 -15.58 -4.70
CA HIS A 400 31.97 -16.38 -3.51
C HIS A 400 31.32 -17.74 -3.81
N GLY A 401 31.22 -18.12 -5.08
CA GLY A 401 30.65 -19.39 -5.53
C GLY A 401 29.26 -19.27 -6.14
N ARG A 402 28.66 -20.41 -6.47
CA ARG A 402 27.32 -20.47 -7.08
C ARG A 402 26.25 -20.07 -6.07
N VAL A 403 25.38 -19.15 -6.47
CA VAL A 403 24.15 -18.80 -5.77
C VAL A 403 22.95 -19.15 -6.63
N VAL A 404 22.16 -20.12 -6.19
CA VAL A 404 20.89 -20.50 -6.82
C VAL A 404 19.78 -19.71 -6.15
N THR A 405 18.96 -18.99 -6.92
CA THR A 405 17.83 -18.22 -6.42
C THR A 405 16.54 -18.77 -7.00
N ARG A 406 15.58 -19.04 -6.11
CA ARG A 406 14.21 -19.41 -6.45
C ARG A 406 13.25 -18.35 -5.92
N VAL A 407 12.38 -17.85 -6.79
CA VAL A 407 11.27 -16.97 -6.44
C VAL A 407 9.97 -17.75 -6.65
N ALA A 408 9.15 -17.87 -5.62
CA ALA A 408 7.83 -18.47 -5.68
C ALA A 408 6.76 -17.40 -5.45
N TYR A 409 5.72 -17.40 -6.28
CA TYR A 409 4.59 -16.49 -6.20
C TYR A 409 3.31 -17.27 -5.91
N ASP A 410 2.58 -16.86 -4.87
CA ASP A 410 1.26 -17.39 -4.55
C ASP A 410 0.26 -16.23 -4.47
N LEU A 411 -0.92 -16.43 -5.06
CA LEU A 411 -2.03 -15.49 -5.03
C LEU A 411 -3.33 -16.24 -4.84
N ASP A 412 -4.15 -15.78 -3.89
CA ASP A 412 -5.57 -16.08 -3.77
C ASP A 412 -6.30 -14.76 -3.54
N GLN A 413 -6.95 -14.25 -4.58
CA GLN A 413 -7.80 -13.07 -4.52
C GLN A 413 -9.25 -13.48 -4.78
N ARG A 414 -10.15 -12.95 -3.96
CA ARG A 414 -11.59 -13.11 -4.09
C ARG A 414 -12.28 -11.78 -3.97
N LEU A 415 -13.20 -11.53 -4.88
CA LEU A 415 -14.07 -10.36 -4.85
C LEU A 415 -15.50 -10.78 -5.11
N THR A 416 -16.37 -10.52 -4.14
CA THR A 416 -17.81 -10.62 -4.31
C THR A 416 -18.41 -9.22 -4.41
N ASN A 417 -19.04 -8.92 -5.54
CA ASN A 417 -19.78 -7.69 -5.78
C ASN A 417 -21.27 -8.01 -5.84
N THR A 418 -22.06 -7.44 -4.94
CA THR A 418 -23.52 -7.55 -4.95
C THR A 418 -24.12 -6.19 -5.23
N ARG A 419 -24.92 -6.08 -6.29
CA ARG A 419 -25.82 -4.94 -6.51
C ARG A 419 -27.16 -5.44 -7.00
N ASP A 420 -28.18 -5.30 -6.16
CA ASP A 420 -29.55 -5.71 -6.43
C ASP A 420 -30.54 -4.74 -5.79
N THR A 421 -31.86 -4.97 -5.93
CA THR A 421 -32.89 -4.10 -5.33
C THR A 421 -32.67 -3.93 -3.82
N GLY A 422 -32.33 -2.72 -3.41
CA GLY A 422 -32.02 -2.35 -2.03
C GLY A 422 -30.64 -2.81 -1.52
N VAL A 423 -29.87 -3.60 -2.27
CA VAL A 423 -28.57 -4.15 -1.82
C VAL A 423 -27.43 -3.59 -2.66
N SER A 424 -26.41 -2.99 -2.04
CA SER A 424 -25.12 -2.76 -2.70
C SER A 424 -23.97 -3.03 -1.73
N SER A 425 -23.19 -4.06 -2.00
CA SER A 425 -22.05 -4.44 -1.17
C SER A 425 -20.89 -5.02 -1.97
N LYS A 426 -19.68 -4.82 -1.45
CA LYS A 426 -18.44 -5.38 -2.00
C LYS A 426 -17.66 -6.04 -0.89
N ARG A 427 -17.09 -7.21 -1.18
CA ARG A 427 -16.22 -7.96 -0.28
C ARG A 427 -15.01 -8.43 -1.08
N TYR A 428 -13.90 -7.74 -0.89
CA TYR A 428 -12.59 -8.07 -1.44
C TYR A 428 -11.73 -8.70 -0.33
N ALA A 429 -11.06 -9.79 -0.67
CA ALA A 429 -10.01 -10.38 0.16
C ALA A 429 -8.91 -10.93 -0.75
N ALA A 430 -7.67 -10.53 -0.53
CA ALA A 430 -6.53 -11.06 -1.25
C ALA A 430 -5.42 -11.48 -0.28
N ARG A 431 -4.78 -12.61 -0.61
CA ARG A 431 -3.53 -13.04 -0.03
C ARG A 431 -2.51 -13.18 -1.16
N GLN A 432 -1.46 -12.37 -1.10
CA GLN A 432 -0.34 -12.45 -2.03
C GLN A 432 0.94 -12.78 -1.27
N MET A 433 1.78 -13.60 -1.86
CA MET A 433 3.02 -14.03 -1.25
C MET A 433 4.13 -14.14 -2.27
N MET A 434 5.30 -13.61 -1.93
CA MET A 434 6.54 -13.84 -2.63
C MET A 434 7.54 -14.47 -1.67
N THR A 435 8.03 -15.66 -2.02
CA THR A 435 9.10 -16.32 -1.27
C THR A 435 10.35 -16.40 -2.12
N VAL A 436 11.41 -15.72 -1.70
CA VAL A 436 12.74 -15.78 -2.31
C VAL A 436 13.60 -16.72 -1.47
N THR A 437 14.13 -17.76 -2.08
CA THR A 437 15.07 -18.70 -1.43
C THR A 437 16.37 -18.69 -2.19
N THR A 438 17.48 -18.47 -1.50
CA THR A 438 18.82 -18.58 -2.06
C THR A 438 19.54 -19.80 -1.47
N ARG A 439 20.31 -20.50 -2.29
CA ARG A 439 21.23 -21.57 -1.90
C ARG A 439 22.62 -21.21 -2.40
N GLY A 440 23.66 -21.50 -1.62
CA GLY A 440 25.04 -21.16 -1.96
C GLY A 440 25.88 -21.12 -0.69
N ALA A 441 26.95 -20.31 -0.70
CA ALA A 441 27.82 -20.12 0.46
C ALA A 441 27.06 -19.59 1.70
N THR A 442 26.11 -18.68 1.49
CA THR A 442 25.22 -18.15 2.53
C THR A 442 23.77 -18.38 2.09
N PRO A 443 23.17 -19.54 2.40
CA PRO A 443 21.77 -19.80 2.11
C PRO A 443 20.89 -18.78 2.83
N SER A 444 19.80 -18.39 2.18
CA SER A 444 18.80 -17.54 2.82
C SER A 444 17.40 -17.86 2.34
N ARG A 445 16.41 -17.53 3.15
CA ARG A 445 15.01 -17.55 2.78
C ARG A 445 14.36 -16.28 3.27
N ARG A 446 13.69 -15.58 2.37
CA ARG A 446 12.94 -14.36 2.63
C ARG A 446 11.53 -14.51 2.10
N ARG A 447 10.55 -14.15 2.91
CA ARG A 447 9.13 -14.23 2.56
C ARG A 447 8.46 -12.90 2.84
N ILE A 448 7.80 -12.37 1.82
CA ILE A 448 6.92 -11.22 1.91
C ILE A 448 5.51 -11.76 1.69
N ALA A 449 4.65 -11.60 2.69
CA ALA A 449 3.24 -11.97 2.62
C ALA A 449 2.40 -10.73 2.87
N GLU A 450 1.41 -10.50 2.02
CA GLU A 450 0.47 -9.39 2.12
C GLU A 450 -0.95 -9.94 2.13
N ARG A 451 -1.78 -9.34 2.97
CA ARG A 451 -3.20 -9.64 3.07
C ARG A 451 -3.97 -8.34 3.08
N ASP A 452 -4.88 -8.20 2.14
CA ASP A 452 -5.66 -6.99 1.94
C ASP A 452 -7.14 -7.36 1.92
N THR A 453 -7.95 -6.64 2.70
CA THR A 453 -9.40 -6.78 2.71
C THR A 453 -10.07 -5.43 2.52
N LEU A 454 -11.17 -5.43 1.79
CA LEU A 454 -12.03 -4.27 1.62
C LEU A 454 -13.48 -4.73 1.66
N ALA A 455 -14.24 -4.19 2.59
CA ALA A 455 -15.68 -4.32 2.67
C ALA A 455 -16.31 -2.94 2.46
N ILE A 456 -17.22 -2.85 1.49
CA ILE A 456 -18.01 -1.64 1.23
C ILE A 456 -19.47 -2.05 1.34
N ASP A 457 -20.25 -1.34 2.13
CA ASP A 457 -21.70 -1.46 2.18
C ASP A 457 -22.33 -0.10 1.91
N ILE A 458 -23.22 -0.06 0.92
CA ILE A 458 -23.93 1.15 0.51
C ILE A 458 -25.42 0.87 0.69
N GLY A 459 -26.05 1.59 1.62
CA GLY A 459 -27.49 1.52 1.84
C GLY A 459 -28.24 2.12 0.65
N ILE A 460 -28.92 1.26 -0.11
CA ILE A 460 -29.88 1.66 -1.15
C ILE A 460 -31.25 1.30 -0.59
N GLN A 461 -32.20 2.24 -0.51
CA GLN A 461 -33.50 1.99 0.10
C GLN A 461 -34.22 0.76 -0.50
N PRO A 462 -35.02 0.00 0.29
CA PRO A 462 -35.24 0.12 1.75
C PRO A 462 -34.12 -0.56 2.58
N PRO A 463 -33.97 -0.24 3.89
CA PRO A 463 -32.73 -0.50 4.64
C PRO A 463 -32.27 -1.96 4.60
N LEU A 464 -31.02 -2.15 4.19
CA LEU A 464 -30.30 -3.41 4.37
C LEU A 464 -30.02 -3.59 5.85
N TYR A 465 -30.47 -4.71 6.41
CA TYR A 465 -30.02 -5.30 7.67
C TYR A 465 -29.11 -4.40 8.54
N GLY A 466 -29.72 -3.45 9.26
CA GLY A 466 -29.03 -2.63 10.27
C GLY A 466 -28.24 -1.41 9.76
N ILE A 467 -28.11 -1.18 8.45
CA ILE A 467 -27.45 0.01 7.87
C ILE A 467 -28.54 1.02 7.49
N GLN A 468 -28.75 2.05 8.33
CA GLN A 468 -29.64 3.17 8.00
C GLN A 468 -28.95 4.06 6.93
N ASN A 469 -29.55 4.18 5.74
CA ASN A 469 -29.29 5.18 4.68
C ASN A 469 -27.86 5.78 4.64
N GLY A 470 -26.80 4.99 4.42
CA GLY A 470 -25.43 5.50 4.46
C GLY A 470 -24.40 4.62 3.75
N THR A 471 -23.14 5.04 3.80
CA THR A 471 -21.98 4.31 3.27
C THR A 471 -21.09 3.86 4.42
N GLN A 472 -20.79 2.57 4.50
CA GLN A 472 -19.82 2.00 5.44
C GLN A 472 -18.65 1.40 4.66
N ILE A 473 -17.43 1.72 5.07
CA ILE A 473 -16.22 1.11 4.51
C ILE A 473 -15.36 0.55 5.64
N ALA A 474 -14.93 -0.69 5.49
CA ALA A 474 -13.90 -1.30 6.30
C ALA A 474 -12.74 -1.76 5.41
N GLN A 475 -11.53 -1.31 5.71
CA GLN A 475 -10.30 -1.72 5.04
C GLN A 475 -9.36 -2.37 6.04
N ALA A 476 -8.64 -3.40 5.61
CA ALA A 476 -7.47 -3.88 6.32
C ALA A 476 -6.33 -4.17 5.34
N SER A 477 -5.12 -3.81 5.74
CA SER A 477 -3.90 -4.11 5.00
C SER A 477 -2.87 -4.63 5.99
N GLU A 478 -2.40 -5.85 5.78
CA GLU A 478 -1.39 -6.51 6.57
C GLU A 478 -0.23 -6.92 5.67
N ARG A 479 0.99 -6.62 6.12
CA ARG A 479 2.22 -7.00 5.46
C ARG A 479 3.17 -7.63 6.47
N THR A 480 3.67 -8.82 6.16
CA THR A 480 4.62 -9.58 6.96
C THR A 480 5.87 -9.86 6.15
N ILE A 481 7.03 -9.41 6.65
CA ILE A 481 8.34 -9.84 6.18
C ILE A 481 8.89 -10.85 7.20
N SER A 482 9.34 -12.01 6.73
CA SER A 482 9.92 -13.04 7.58
C SER A 482 11.07 -13.77 6.89
N GLY A 483 11.92 -14.43 7.68
CA GLY A 483 13.07 -15.19 7.20
C GLY A 483 14.38 -14.51 7.57
N ASP A 484 15.31 -14.37 6.63
CA ASP A 484 16.60 -13.72 6.87
C ASP A 484 16.56 -12.24 6.47
N GLY A 485 16.79 -11.35 7.44
CA GLY A 485 16.90 -9.92 7.20
C GLY A 485 16.62 -9.06 8.44
N PRO A 486 17.20 -7.84 8.51
CA PRO A 486 17.01 -6.93 9.64
C PRO A 486 15.64 -6.23 9.63
N ASP A 487 14.91 -6.29 8.52
CA ASP A 487 13.59 -5.68 8.32
C ASP A 487 12.44 -6.68 8.44
N ASN A 488 12.70 -7.83 9.08
CA ASN A 488 11.65 -8.75 9.50
C ASN A 488 10.67 -8.03 10.43
N GLY A 489 9.41 -8.38 10.29
CA GLY A 489 8.34 -7.80 11.10
C GLY A 489 7.00 -7.90 10.40
N ARG A 490 6.00 -7.38 11.10
CA ARG A 490 4.62 -7.37 10.67
C ARG A 490 4.04 -6.00 10.92
N THR A 491 3.42 -5.46 9.89
CA THR A 491 2.65 -4.22 9.95
C THR A 491 1.23 -4.54 9.54
N ALA A 492 0.25 -4.15 10.35
CA ALA A 492 -1.15 -4.30 9.99
C ALA A 492 -1.90 -3.01 10.31
N GLN A 493 -2.75 -2.58 9.41
CA GLN A 493 -3.64 -1.45 9.62
C GLN A 493 -5.07 -1.88 9.35
N THR A 494 -6.00 -1.36 10.15
CA THR A 494 -7.43 -1.46 9.88
C THR A 494 -8.07 -0.09 9.97
N LEU A 495 -9.08 0.12 9.15
CA LEU A 495 -9.86 1.34 9.07
C LEU A 495 -11.33 0.93 8.99
N THR A 496 -12.17 1.54 9.83
CA THR A 496 -13.63 1.46 9.70
C THR A 496 -14.20 2.86 9.73
N THR A 497 -14.97 3.20 8.71
CA THR A 497 -15.60 4.52 8.55
C THR A 497 -17.06 4.36 8.15
N PHE A 498 -17.88 5.35 8.52
CA PHE A 498 -19.30 5.40 8.23
C PHE A 498 -19.73 6.85 7.98
N ALA A 499 -20.50 7.06 6.91
CA ALA A 499 -21.18 8.30 6.60
C ALA A 499 -22.69 8.02 6.40
N PRO A 500 -23.60 8.71 7.12
CA PRO A 500 -25.05 8.46 7.07
C PRO A 500 -25.76 9.21 5.92
N SER A 501 -25.02 9.61 4.88
CA SER A 501 -25.61 10.03 3.61
C SER A 501 -25.01 9.22 2.47
N PHE A 502 -25.84 8.91 1.48
CA PHE A 502 -25.38 8.49 0.16
C PHE A 502 -25.17 9.75 -0.66
N SER A 503 -23.95 10.00 -1.12
CA SER A 503 -23.73 11.06 -2.09
C SER A 503 -22.59 10.69 -3.02
N LEU A 504 -22.90 10.64 -4.32
CA LEU A 504 -21.91 10.62 -5.39
C LEU A 504 -21.60 12.04 -5.91
N PHE A 505 -22.49 13.04 -5.70
CA PHE A 505 -22.37 14.42 -6.27
C PHE A 505 -23.19 15.52 -5.55
N THR A 506 -23.64 15.29 -4.32
CA THR A 506 -24.37 16.27 -3.48
C THR A 506 -23.61 16.60 -2.19
N ALA A 507 -23.82 17.80 -1.64
CA ALA A 507 -23.19 18.19 -0.38
C ALA A 507 -23.55 17.17 0.72
N PRO A 508 -22.55 16.53 1.37
CA PRO A 508 -22.82 15.60 2.45
C PRO A 508 -23.53 16.32 3.59
N LEU A 509 -24.55 15.68 4.18
CA LEU A 509 -25.12 16.18 5.43
C LEU A 509 -24.05 16.09 6.52
N GLN A 510 -23.84 17.18 7.27
CA GLN A 510 -22.95 17.24 8.42
C GLN A 510 -23.38 16.19 9.43
N THR A 511 -22.72 15.06 9.40
CA THR A 511 -22.96 13.99 10.35
C THR A 511 -21.61 13.46 10.76
N PRO A 512 -21.41 13.26 12.07
CA PRO A 512 -20.09 12.98 12.60
C PRO A 512 -19.59 11.68 11.99
N ASN A 513 -18.52 11.78 11.22
CA ASN A 513 -17.77 10.59 10.84
C ASN A 513 -17.22 9.99 12.12
N HIS A 514 -17.57 8.75 12.41
CA HIS A 514 -16.89 7.99 13.45
C HIS A 514 -15.90 7.06 12.76
N VAL A 515 -14.65 7.49 12.68
CA VAL A 515 -13.58 6.73 12.04
C VAL A 515 -12.73 6.05 13.10
N ARG A 516 -12.64 4.73 13.03
CA ARG A 516 -11.72 3.95 13.85
C ARG A 516 -10.57 3.49 12.98
N VAL A 517 -9.36 3.92 13.30
CA VAL A 517 -8.12 3.46 12.67
C VAL A 517 -7.32 2.70 13.70
N THR A 518 -6.79 1.54 13.34
CA THR A 518 -5.80 0.84 14.15
C THR A 518 -4.55 0.57 13.33
N SER A 519 -3.41 0.61 14.00
CA SER A 519 -2.11 0.29 13.44
C SER A 519 -1.36 -0.60 14.43
N LEU A 520 -0.94 -1.75 13.93
CA LEU A 520 -0.16 -2.74 14.63
C LEU A 520 1.21 -2.79 13.97
N VAL A 521 2.25 -2.64 14.77
CA VAL A 521 3.64 -2.88 14.36
C VAL A 521 4.24 -3.91 15.29
N GLU A 522 4.76 -4.99 14.71
CA GLU A 522 5.50 -6.04 15.39
C GLU A 522 6.87 -6.16 14.71
N ASP A 523 7.94 -5.96 15.46
CA ASP A 523 9.30 -6.05 14.93
C ASP A 523 9.86 -7.48 14.98
N ALA A 524 11.08 -7.65 14.46
CA ALA A 524 11.77 -8.94 14.45
C ALA A 524 12.00 -9.54 15.86
N THR A 525 11.95 -8.73 16.92
CA THR A 525 12.14 -9.16 18.32
C THR A 525 10.84 -9.58 18.98
N GLY A 526 9.71 -9.48 18.27
CA GLY A 526 8.38 -9.74 18.82
C GLY A 526 7.84 -8.58 19.67
N HIS A 527 8.51 -7.43 19.67
CA HIS A 527 7.97 -6.24 20.31
C HIS A 527 6.80 -5.73 19.49
N ARG A 528 5.65 -5.58 20.14
CA ARG A 528 4.39 -5.23 19.50
C ARG A 528 3.86 -3.90 20.04
N ARG A 529 3.48 -3.01 19.13
CA ARG A 529 2.82 -1.75 19.45
C ARG A 529 1.51 -1.65 18.68
N ASP A 530 0.42 -1.45 19.42
CA ASP A 530 -0.92 -1.23 18.90
C ASP A 530 -1.31 0.23 19.16
N VAL A 531 -1.58 0.98 18.10
CA VAL A 531 -2.09 2.35 18.17
C VAL A 531 -3.49 2.37 17.57
N GLU A 532 -4.42 3.02 18.25
CA GLU A 532 -5.76 3.28 17.76
C GLU A 532 -6.07 4.76 17.84
N ALA A 533 -6.79 5.26 16.83
CA ALA A 533 -7.40 6.57 16.84
C ALA A 533 -8.89 6.43 16.56
N VAL A 534 -9.70 7.06 17.40
CA VAL A 534 -11.12 7.29 17.16
C VAL A 534 -11.29 8.76 16.83
N VAL A 535 -11.69 9.02 15.59
CA VAL A 535 -11.81 10.37 15.04
C VAL A 535 -13.28 10.72 14.85
N THR A 536 -13.64 11.89 15.35
CA THR A 536 -14.91 12.58 15.08
C THR A 536 -14.65 13.90 14.35
N ASP A 537 -15.71 14.61 13.97
CA ASP A 537 -15.58 15.89 13.26
C ASP A 537 -14.80 16.95 14.06
N ASP A 538 -14.88 16.92 15.39
CA ASP A 538 -14.27 17.95 16.25
C ASP A 538 -13.11 17.43 17.11
N SER A 539 -13.03 16.12 17.32
CA SER A 539 -12.10 15.55 18.28
C SER A 539 -11.44 14.26 17.81
N VAL A 540 -10.30 13.96 18.41
CA VAL A 540 -9.62 12.67 18.29
C VAL A 540 -9.24 12.14 19.66
N THR A 541 -9.40 10.83 19.82
CA THR A 541 -8.95 10.07 20.98
C THR A 541 -7.96 9.03 20.51
N TYR A 542 -6.78 8.99 21.12
CA TYR A 542 -5.77 7.98 20.85
C TYR A 542 -5.70 6.96 21.99
N SER A 543 -5.39 5.71 21.63
CA SER A 543 -4.88 4.72 22.57
C SER A 543 -3.60 4.11 22.02
N ASP A 544 -2.61 3.92 22.88
CA ASP A 544 -1.32 3.35 22.53
C ASP A 544 -0.97 2.26 23.55
N THR A 545 -0.80 1.05 23.07
CA THR A 545 -0.51 -0.12 23.89
C THR A 545 0.77 -0.77 23.37
N ALA A 546 1.81 -0.72 24.20
CA ALA A 546 3.04 -1.49 23.97
C ALA A 546 2.93 -2.83 24.71
N HIS A 547 3.15 -3.91 24.00
CA HIS A 547 3.19 -5.26 24.55
C HIS A 547 4.65 -5.70 24.72
N PRO A 548 5.08 -6.09 25.94
CA PRO A 548 6.39 -6.69 26.13
C PRO A 548 6.48 -8.04 25.42
N THR A 549 7.70 -8.45 25.07
CA THR A 549 7.98 -9.74 24.45
C THR A 549 7.45 -10.88 25.33
N ALA A 550 6.71 -11.83 24.74
CA ALA A 550 6.38 -13.08 25.42
C ALA A 550 7.67 -13.88 25.63
N ASN A 551 8.13 -13.98 26.88
CA ASN A 551 9.29 -14.80 27.28
C ASN A 551 9.03 -16.29 27.10
#